data_AF-A0A9X6XV70-F1
#
_entry.id   AF-A0A9X6XV70-F1
#
_cell.length_a   1.000
_cell.length_b   1.000
_cell.length_c   1.000
_cell.angle_alpha   90.00
_cell.angle_beta   90.00
_cell.angle_gamma   90.00
#
_symmetry.space_group_name_H-M   'P 1'
#
loop_
_entity.id
_entity.type
_entity.pdbx_description
1 polymer ?
#
loop_
_entity_poly.entity_id
_entity_poly.type
_entity_poly.pdbx_seq_one_letter_code
_entity_poly.pdbx_strand_id
1 'polypeptide(L)'
;ISEKLESVEKKVNNDKAGGRNLLLDSNVKYDKTDYLINPYSLTENFVAGEEYTFVIKGSVPQGQKFGIWQNGGSNNVGYATSVYANGITYVTFKAVVTTGGNERKLSLYNFPSNTTKAVVEWVALYKGNKPQDWTPAPENQVTNDEFTKKTTEIEKSVDGIKESIKTVEKTQTS
;
A
#
# COMPACT_ATOMS: atom_id res chain seq x y z
N ILE A 1 18.18 16.63 13.71
CA ILE A 1 18.24 15.37 12.93
C ILE A 1 16.84 14.74 12.82
N SER A 2 16.09 14.63 13.93
CA SER A 2 14.71 14.11 13.96
C SER A 2 13.74 14.85 13.01
N GLU A 3 13.68 16.19 13.02
CA GLU A 3 12.80 16.95 12.10
C GLU A 3 13.13 16.76 10.62
N LYS A 4 14.42 16.58 10.28
CA LYS A 4 14.85 16.28 8.91
C LYS A 4 14.46 14.85 8.50
N LEU A 5 14.46 13.89 9.42
CA LEU A 5 14.06 12.52 9.16
C LEU A 5 12.55 12.42 8.87
N GLU A 6 11.72 13.08 9.68
CA GLU A 6 10.27 13.18 9.46
C GLU A 6 9.93 13.93 8.14
N SER A 7 10.71 14.97 7.81
CA SER A 7 10.57 15.67 6.54
C SER A 7 10.98 14.80 5.34
N VAL A 8 11.99 13.94 5.49
CA VAL A 8 12.41 13.01 4.42
C VAL A 8 11.36 11.90 4.26
N GLU A 9 10.78 11.37 5.34
CA GLU A 9 9.66 10.43 5.26
C GLU A 9 8.43 11.05 4.57
N LYS A 10 8.09 12.30 4.89
CA LYS A 10 7.00 13.03 4.21
C LYS A 10 7.31 13.32 2.73
N LYS A 11 8.57 13.61 2.39
CA LYS A 11 8.96 13.95 1.00
C LYS A 11 9.04 12.69 0.12
N VAL A 12 9.58 11.59 0.65
CA VAL A 12 9.57 10.28 -0.03
C VAL A 12 8.14 9.77 -0.25
N ASN A 13 7.20 10.07 0.66
CA ASN A 13 5.78 9.73 0.48
C ASN A 13 5.05 10.57 -0.60
N ASN A 14 5.63 11.68 -1.06
CA ASN A 14 4.96 12.64 -1.95
C ASN A 14 5.62 12.80 -3.33
N ASP A 15 6.78 12.16 -3.56
CA ASP A 15 7.59 12.34 -4.78
C ASP A 15 7.19 11.42 -5.97
N LYS A 16 6.12 10.64 -5.85
CA LYS A 16 5.35 10.15 -7.01
C LYS A 16 3.96 10.79 -6.93
N ALA A 17 3.51 11.40 -8.01
CA ALA A 17 2.22 12.11 -8.10
C ALA A 17 0.95 11.25 -7.87
N GLY A 18 1.10 10.01 -7.36
CA GLY A 18 0.02 9.13 -6.92
C GLY A 18 0.32 8.65 -5.49
N GLY A 19 -0.72 8.57 -4.66
CA GLY A 19 -0.64 8.10 -3.28
C GLY A 19 -0.01 6.71 -3.13
N ARG A 20 0.42 6.41 -1.90
CA ARG A 20 1.02 5.12 -1.52
C ARG A 20 -0.02 3.99 -1.52
N ASN A 21 0.26 2.88 -2.21
CA ASN A 21 -0.55 1.68 -2.09
C ASN A 21 -0.34 1.04 -0.71
N LEU A 22 -1.43 0.82 0.02
CA LEU A 22 -1.42 0.27 1.36
C LEU A 22 -1.55 -1.26 1.40
N LEU A 23 -1.90 -1.92 0.29
CA LEU A 23 -2.08 -3.37 0.27
C LEU A 23 -0.77 -4.10 -0.03
N LEU A 24 -0.37 -4.98 0.89
CA LEU A 24 0.70 -5.96 0.69
C LEU A 24 0.26 -7.04 -0.31
N ASP A 25 1.23 -7.64 -1.01
CA ASP A 25 1.00 -8.71 -2.00
C ASP A 25 -0.13 -8.44 -3.01
N SER A 26 -0.24 -7.18 -3.43
CA SER A 26 -1.41 -6.68 -4.14
C SER A 26 -1.38 -6.84 -5.66
N ASN A 27 -0.30 -7.41 -6.21
CA ASN A 27 -0.16 -7.78 -7.63
C ASN A 27 -0.11 -9.29 -7.83
N VAL A 28 -0.84 -10.02 -6.98
CA VAL A 28 -1.04 -11.46 -7.10
C VAL A 28 -2.31 -11.71 -7.91
N LYS A 29 -2.18 -12.53 -8.94
CA LYS A 29 -3.31 -12.90 -9.80
C LYS A 29 -4.15 -13.99 -9.16
N TYR A 30 -5.46 -13.85 -9.23
CA TYR A 30 -6.42 -14.86 -8.80
C TYR A 30 -7.37 -15.22 -9.93
N ASP A 31 -7.69 -16.51 -10.02
CA ASP A 31 -8.80 -17.05 -10.79
C ASP A 31 -9.52 -18.04 -9.86
N LYS A 32 -10.66 -17.61 -9.27
CA LYS A 32 -11.34 -18.33 -8.19
C LYS A 32 -12.84 -18.32 -8.37
N THR A 33 -13.50 -19.38 -7.89
CA THR A 33 -14.97 -19.47 -7.77
C THR A 33 -15.45 -19.29 -6.34
N ASP A 34 -14.54 -19.18 -5.37
CA ASP A 34 -14.85 -18.95 -3.97
C ASP A 34 -15.51 -17.59 -3.73
N TYR A 35 -16.40 -17.52 -2.74
CA TYR A 35 -16.97 -16.26 -2.30
C TYR A 35 -15.90 -15.32 -1.75
N LEU A 36 -15.01 -15.81 -0.87
CA LEU A 36 -13.83 -15.08 -0.41
C LEU A 36 -12.72 -15.24 -1.45
N ILE A 37 -12.38 -14.15 -2.15
CA ILE A 37 -11.30 -14.17 -3.14
C ILE A 37 -9.96 -14.14 -2.41
N ASN A 38 -9.73 -13.13 -1.57
CA ASN A 38 -8.49 -13.00 -0.80
C ASN A 38 -8.63 -12.05 0.40
N PRO A 39 -8.10 -12.41 1.58
CA PRO A 39 -7.79 -11.45 2.62
C PRO A 39 -6.45 -10.76 2.34
N TYR A 40 -6.40 -9.43 2.49
CA TYR A 40 -5.21 -8.61 2.36
C TYR A 40 -4.80 -8.01 3.71
N SER A 41 -3.50 -7.89 3.89
CA SER A 41 -2.88 -7.14 4.98
C SER A 41 -2.45 -5.76 4.49
N LEU A 42 -2.62 -4.76 5.34
CA LEU A 42 -2.21 -3.39 5.09
C LEU A 42 -0.84 -3.07 5.71
N THR A 43 -0.17 -2.08 5.15
CA THR A 43 1.09 -1.52 5.65
C THR A 43 0.91 -0.71 6.93
N GLU A 44 -0.27 -0.15 7.15
CA GLU A 44 -0.64 0.68 8.31
C GLU A 44 -2.07 0.40 8.78
N ASN A 45 -2.41 0.92 9.97
CA ASN A 45 -3.75 0.79 10.53
C ASN A 45 -4.77 1.63 9.76
N PHE A 46 -5.99 1.12 9.64
CA PHE A 46 -7.13 1.96 9.27
C PHE A 46 -7.37 3.06 10.31
N VAL A 47 -7.78 4.23 9.83
CA VAL A 47 -8.26 5.33 10.66
C VAL A 47 -9.76 5.45 10.45
N ALA A 48 -10.54 5.20 11.50
CA ALA A 48 -12.00 5.23 11.42
C ALA A 48 -12.49 6.61 10.94
N GLY A 49 -13.41 6.62 9.97
CA GLY A 49 -13.96 7.83 9.36
C GLY A 49 -13.13 8.44 8.23
N GLU A 50 -11.86 8.05 8.05
CA GLU A 50 -11.07 8.47 6.90
C GLU A 50 -11.55 7.81 5.61
N GLU A 51 -11.43 8.53 4.50
CA GLU A 51 -11.74 8.03 3.17
C GLU A 51 -10.59 7.21 2.62
N TYR A 52 -10.94 6.08 2.01
CA TYR A 52 -10.02 5.22 1.28
C TYR A 52 -10.63 4.86 -0.07
N THR A 53 -9.78 4.72 -1.08
CA THR A 53 -10.17 4.28 -2.41
C THR A 53 -9.52 2.95 -2.74
N PHE A 54 -10.33 1.91 -2.89
CA PHE A 54 -9.91 0.59 -3.34
C PHE A 54 -10.06 0.52 -4.85
N VAL A 55 -8.99 0.13 -5.54
CA VAL A 55 -8.92 0.02 -7.00
C VAL A 55 -8.56 -1.42 -7.35
N ILE A 56 -9.22 -1.98 -8.37
CA ILE A 56 -9.01 -3.36 -8.79
C ILE A 56 -9.03 -3.45 -10.31
N LYS A 57 -8.04 -4.16 -10.85
CA LYS A 57 -8.09 -4.65 -12.22
C LYS A 57 -8.53 -6.11 -12.21
N GLY A 58 -9.62 -6.39 -12.89
CA GLY A 58 -10.20 -7.72 -12.89
C GLY A 58 -11.60 -7.73 -13.48
N SER A 59 -12.24 -8.90 -13.40
CA SER A 59 -13.58 -9.09 -13.92
C SER A 59 -14.36 -10.10 -13.09
N VAL A 60 -15.66 -9.83 -12.95
CA VAL A 60 -16.66 -10.76 -12.45
C VAL A 60 -17.80 -10.88 -13.47
N PRO A 61 -18.55 -11.98 -13.50
CA PRO A 61 -19.66 -12.15 -14.43
C PRO A 61 -20.82 -11.19 -14.14
N GLN A 62 -21.75 -11.06 -15.09
CA GLN A 62 -22.94 -10.23 -14.90
C GLN A 62 -23.72 -10.68 -13.64
N GLY A 63 -24.15 -9.71 -12.84
CA GLY A 63 -24.85 -9.96 -11.57
C GLY A 63 -23.91 -10.13 -10.36
N GLN A 64 -22.60 -10.23 -10.58
CA GLN A 64 -21.58 -10.21 -9.54
C GLN A 64 -20.90 -8.84 -9.43
N LYS A 65 -20.28 -8.59 -8.28
CA LYS A 65 -19.47 -7.41 -7.98
C LYS A 65 -18.37 -7.75 -7.00
N PHE A 66 -17.21 -7.12 -7.17
CA PHE A 66 -16.18 -7.13 -6.15
C PHE A 66 -16.66 -6.33 -4.95
N GLY A 67 -16.78 -6.97 -3.79
CA GLY A 67 -17.10 -6.28 -2.55
C GLY A 67 -15.96 -6.32 -1.55
N ILE A 68 -15.87 -5.24 -0.79
CA ILE A 68 -14.76 -4.93 0.11
C ILE A 68 -15.30 -4.98 1.53
N TRP A 69 -14.65 -5.77 2.40
CA TRP A 69 -15.02 -5.90 3.81
C TRP A 69 -13.85 -5.65 4.74
N GLN A 70 -14.09 -4.85 5.79
CA GLN A 70 -13.18 -4.69 6.93
C GLN A 70 -13.50 -5.70 8.04
N ASN A 71 -12.66 -5.69 9.07
CA ASN A 71 -12.87 -6.46 10.31
C ASN A 71 -13.02 -7.97 10.06
N GLY A 72 -12.12 -8.52 9.24
CA GLY A 72 -12.09 -9.94 8.92
C GLY A 72 -13.31 -10.44 8.14
N GLY A 73 -14.02 -9.56 7.43
CA GLY A 73 -15.26 -9.91 6.71
C GLY A 73 -16.55 -9.50 7.42
N SER A 74 -16.47 -8.82 8.57
CA SER A 74 -17.66 -8.49 9.37
C SER A 74 -18.39 -7.23 8.90
N ASN A 75 -17.69 -6.30 8.25
CA ASN A 75 -18.27 -5.01 7.84
C ASN A 75 -18.06 -4.78 6.35
N ASN A 76 -19.14 -4.80 5.55
CA ASN A 76 -19.06 -4.36 4.17
C ASN A 76 -18.83 -2.84 4.16
N VAL A 77 -17.80 -2.40 3.45
CA VAL A 77 -17.48 -0.97 3.30
C VAL A 77 -17.76 -0.46 1.90
N GLY A 78 -17.96 -1.34 0.91
CA GLY A 78 -18.42 -0.94 -0.41
C GLY A 78 -18.25 -2.01 -1.49
N TYR A 79 -18.59 -1.63 -2.72
CA TYR A 79 -18.48 -2.48 -3.90
C TYR A 79 -17.80 -1.73 -5.06
N ALA A 80 -16.77 -2.33 -5.66
CA ALA A 80 -15.99 -1.74 -6.74
C ALA A 80 -16.77 -1.79 -8.07
N THR A 81 -17.67 -0.83 -8.24
CA THR A 81 -18.61 -0.73 -9.37
C THR A 81 -18.36 0.50 -10.24
N SER A 82 -17.59 1.48 -9.75
CA SER A 82 -17.22 2.66 -10.53
C SER A 82 -16.10 2.31 -11.49
N VAL A 83 -16.20 2.73 -12.75
CA VAL A 83 -15.16 2.47 -13.77
C VAL A 83 -14.12 3.58 -13.71
N TYR A 84 -12.84 3.18 -13.60
CA TYR A 84 -11.71 4.10 -13.69
C TYR A 84 -11.07 4.04 -15.08
N ALA A 85 -10.89 2.82 -15.61
CA ALA A 85 -10.39 2.56 -16.95
C ALA A 85 -10.85 1.18 -17.43
N ASN A 86 -10.49 0.78 -18.65
CA ASN A 86 -10.89 -0.51 -19.19
C ASN A 86 -10.42 -1.68 -18.30
N GLY A 87 -11.38 -2.45 -17.76
CA GLY A 87 -11.12 -3.56 -16.84
C GLY A 87 -10.67 -3.13 -15.44
N ILE A 88 -10.68 -1.84 -15.11
CA ILE A 88 -10.30 -1.30 -13.80
C ILE A 88 -11.51 -0.62 -13.16
N THR A 89 -11.95 -1.15 -12.02
CA THR A 89 -13.02 -0.57 -11.22
C THR A 89 -12.52 -0.12 -9.85
N TYR A 90 -13.27 0.75 -9.19
CA TYR A 90 -12.94 1.25 -7.87
C TYR A 90 -14.17 1.49 -7.01
N VAL A 91 -13.92 1.65 -5.71
CA VAL A 91 -14.87 2.15 -4.73
C VAL A 91 -14.14 3.04 -3.72
N THR A 92 -14.76 4.16 -3.38
CA THR A 92 -14.35 4.99 -2.26
C THR A 92 -15.29 4.74 -1.09
N PHE A 93 -14.72 4.57 0.11
CA PHE A 93 -15.47 4.30 1.33
C PHE A 93 -14.82 5.00 2.53
N LYS A 94 -15.59 5.20 3.59
CA LYS A 94 -15.04 5.59 4.90
C LYS A 94 -14.75 4.34 5.71
N ALA A 95 -13.55 4.23 6.26
CA ALA A 95 -13.20 3.13 7.14
C ALA A 95 -14.10 3.12 8.39
N VAL A 96 -14.53 1.94 8.81
CA VAL A 96 -15.25 1.76 10.08
C VAL A 96 -14.27 1.56 11.23
N VAL A 97 -14.77 1.63 12.47
CA VAL A 97 -13.99 1.30 13.66
C VAL A 97 -13.50 -0.14 13.56
N THR A 98 -12.20 -0.33 13.79
CA THR A 98 -11.56 -1.64 13.69
C THR A 98 -11.81 -2.47 14.94
N THR A 99 -12.01 -3.77 14.77
CA THR A 99 -12.01 -4.72 15.90
C THR A 99 -10.60 -5.24 16.16
N GLY A 100 -10.34 -5.68 17.40
CA GLY A 100 -9.01 -6.14 17.83
C GLY A 100 -8.42 -7.20 16.90
N GLY A 101 -7.21 -6.95 16.40
CA GLY A 101 -6.50 -7.85 15.47
C GLY A 101 -6.94 -7.76 14.01
N ASN A 102 -7.77 -6.78 13.65
CA ASN A 102 -8.21 -6.49 12.28
C ASN A 102 -7.87 -5.07 11.81
N GLU A 103 -7.03 -4.34 12.54
CA GLU A 103 -6.65 -2.96 12.26
C GLU A 103 -6.05 -2.76 10.87
N ARG A 104 -5.51 -3.85 10.29
CA ARG A 104 -4.84 -3.89 8.99
C ARG A 104 -5.41 -4.95 8.04
N LYS A 105 -6.64 -5.42 8.24
CA LYS A 105 -7.23 -6.50 7.44
C LYS A 105 -8.36 -6.02 6.56
N LEU A 106 -8.27 -6.35 5.28
CA LEU A 106 -9.30 -6.05 4.28
C LEU A 106 -9.55 -7.30 3.43
N SER A 107 -10.80 -7.70 3.27
CA SER A 107 -11.16 -8.89 2.52
C SER A 107 -11.89 -8.52 1.24
N LEU A 108 -11.49 -9.16 0.13
CA LEU A 108 -12.13 -9.06 -1.17
C LEU A 108 -13.03 -10.27 -1.41
N TYR A 109 -14.28 -10.01 -1.79
CA TYR A 109 -15.27 -11.05 -2.06
C TYR A 109 -15.89 -10.91 -3.46
N ASN A 110 -16.31 -12.05 -4.02
CA ASN A 110 -17.15 -12.15 -5.21
C ASN A 110 -18.64 -12.11 -4.81
N PHE A 111 -19.25 -10.93 -4.76
CA PHE A 111 -20.60 -10.76 -4.21
C PHE A 111 -21.69 -10.67 -5.28
N PRO A 112 -22.86 -11.32 -5.10
CA PRO A 112 -23.25 -12.16 -3.96
C PRO A 112 -22.64 -13.57 -4.01
N SER A 113 -22.58 -14.24 -2.86
CA SER A 113 -22.03 -15.60 -2.74
C SER A 113 -22.63 -16.57 -3.75
N ASN A 114 -21.81 -17.04 -4.68
CA ASN A 114 -22.14 -18.10 -5.62
C ASN A 114 -20.85 -18.84 -6.06
N THR A 115 -20.94 -19.67 -7.10
CA THR A 115 -19.82 -20.44 -7.66
C THR A 115 -19.28 -19.87 -8.98
N THR A 116 -19.57 -18.60 -9.28
CA THR A 116 -19.08 -17.97 -10.51
C THR A 116 -17.63 -17.53 -10.38
N LYS A 117 -16.94 -17.51 -11.52
CA LYS A 117 -15.52 -17.25 -11.60
C LYS A 117 -15.19 -15.76 -11.52
N ALA A 118 -14.41 -15.36 -10.53
CA ALA A 118 -13.81 -14.04 -10.41
C ALA A 118 -12.34 -14.07 -10.82
N VAL A 119 -11.94 -13.10 -11.64
CA VAL A 119 -10.56 -12.93 -12.09
C VAL A 119 -10.02 -11.62 -11.53
N VAL A 120 -8.88 -11.68 -10.84
CA VAL A 120 -8.18 -10.52 -10.31
C VAL A 120 -6.77 -10.50 -10.89
N GLU A 121 -6.38 -9.37 -11.47
CA GLU A 121 -5.01 -9.15 -11.93
C GLU A 121 -4.19 -8.47 -10.83
N TRP A 122 -4.71 -7.38 -10.27
CA TRP A 122 -4.11 -6.66 -9.16
C TRP A 122 -5.16 -5.84 -8.41
N VAL A 123 -4.83 -5.46 -7.18
CA VAL A 123 -5.60 -4.55 -6.34
C VAL A 123 -4.71 -3.45 -5.76
N ALA A 124 -5.30 -2.36 -5.31
CA ALA A 124 -4.61 -1.34 -4.54
C ALA A 124 -5.59 -0.64 -3.59
N LEU A 125 -5.05 -0.07 -2.52
CA LEU A 125 -5.79 0.78 -1.60
C LEU A 125 -5.01 2.07 -1.36
N TYR A 126 -5.68 3.19 -1.51
CA TYR A 126 -5.11 4.52 -1.33
C TYR A 126 -5.91 5.32 -0.30
N LYS A 127 -5.24 6.15 0.50
CA LYS A 127 -5.91 7.16 1.33
C LYS A 127 -6.52 8.25 0.43
N GLY A 128 -7.71 8.70 0.80
CA GLY A 128 -8.49 9.70 0.07
C GLY A 128 -9.48 9.10 -0.93
N ASN A 129 -10.05 9.97 -1.75
CA ASN A 129 -11.22 9.70 -2.59
C ASN A 129 -10.94 9.67 -4.09
N LYS A 130 -9.67 9.59 -4.49
CA LYS A 130 -9.26 9.56 -5.88
C LYS A 130 -8.70 8.18 -6.24
N PRO A 131 -9.25 7.50 -7.27
CA PRO A 131 -8.60 6.33 -7.82
C PRO A 131 -7.31 6.74 -8.54
N GLN A 132 -6.39 5.80 -8.66
CA GLN A 132 -5.11 5.98 -9.34
C GLN A 132 -4.58 4.63 -9.83
N ASP A 133 -3.59 4.68 -10.70
CA ASP A 133 -2.94 3.49 -11.24
C ASP A 133 -2.18 2.72 -10.14
N TRP A 134 -2.10 1.39 -10.32
CA TRP A 134 -1.42 0.51 -9.39
C TRP A 134 0.06 0.88 -9.24
N THR A 135 0.49 0.96 -7.99
CA THR A 135 1.89 1.02 -7.60
C THR A 135 2.13 -0.08 -6.56
N PRO A 136 3.31 -0.72 -6.53
CA PRO A 136 3.58 -1.69 -5.48
C PRO A 136 3.61 -0.98 -4.12
N ALA A 137 3.12 -1.64 -3.06
CA ALA A 137 3.36 -1.14 -1.71
C ALA A 137 4.88 -0.96 -1.51
N PRO A 138 5.36 0.19 -0.99
CA PRO A 138 6.79 0.44 -0.82
C PRO A 138 7.50 -0.66 0.00
N GLU A 139 6.78 -1.25 0.96
CA GLU A 139 7.21 -2.37 1.78
C GLU A 139 7.54 -3.63 0.96
N ASN A 140 6.89 -3.83 -0.19
CA ASN A 140 7.19 -4.93 -1.10
C ASN A 140 8.44 -4.65 -1.97
N GLN A 141 8.93 -3.41 -2.00
CA GLN A 141 10.03 -2.99 -2.87
C GLN A 141 11.38 -2.94 -2.14
N VAL A 142 11.40 -3.07 -0.81
CA VAL A 142 12.65 -3.07 -0.05
C VAL A 142 13.40 -4.38 -0.31
N THR A 143 14.43 -4.31 -1.13
CA THR A 143 15.36 -5.43 -1.33
C THR A 143 16.56 -5.29 -0.38
N ASN A 144 17.17 -6.43 -0.02
CA ASN A 144 18.43 -6.42 0.73
C ASN A 144 19.52 -5.62 0.01
N ASP A 145 19.48 -5.56 -1.32
CA ASP A 145 20.44 -4.82 -2.12
C ASP A 145 20.30 -3.30 -1.96
N GLU A 146 19.06 -2.77 -1.91
CA GLU A 146 18.84 -1.35 -1.63
C GLU A 146 19.26 -0.96 -0.21
N PHE A 147 18.99 -1.83 0.77
CA PHE A 147 19.42 -1.63 2.14
C PHE A 147 20.95 -1.65 2.25
N THR A 148 21.60 -2.62 1.60
CA THR A 148 23.07 -2.75 1.56
C THR A 148 23.70 -1.55 0.88
N LYS A 149 23.16 -1.11 -0.26
CA LYS A 149 23.63 0.07 -0.99
C LYS A 149 23.57 1.34 -0.13
N LYS A 150 22.43 1.59 0.54
CA LYS A 150 22.30 2.73 1.46
C LYS A 150 23.29 2.63 2.62
N THR A 151 23.53 1.43 3.15
CA THR A 151 24.52 1.20 4.22
C THR A 151 25.94 1.54 3.74
N THR A 152 26.33 1.08 2.55
CA THR A 152 27.64 1.40 1.97
C THR A 152 27.82 2.89 1.66
N GLU A 153 26.77 3.59 1.22
CA GLU A 153 26.81 5.04 0.99
C GLU A 153 26.99 5.83 2.31
N ILE A 154 26.35 5.37 3.39
CA ILE A 154 26.53 5.92 4.74
C ILE A 154 27.97 5.70 5.23
N GLU A 155 28.50 4.48 5.10
CA GLU A 155 29.89 4.15 5.49
C GLU A 155 30.91 5.05 4.80
N LYS A 156 30.81 5.19 3.47
CA LYS A 156 31.68 6.09 2.70
C LYS A 156 31.59 7.55 3.16
N SER A 157 30.39 8.02 3.45
CA SER A 157 30.17 9.39 3.94
C SER A 157 30.81 9.59 5.32
N VAL A 158 30.67 8.61 6.21
CA VAL A 158 31.27 8.63 7.56
C VAL A 158 32.80 8.64 7.47
N ASP A 159 33.38 7.84 6.58
CA ASP A 159 34.84 7.81 6.42
C ASP A 159 35.39 9.13 5.86
N GLY A 160 34.71 9.73 4.88
CA GLY A 160 35.07 11.08 4.40
C GLY A 160 34.99 12.16 5.48
N ILE A 161 34.01 12.07 6.40
CA ILE A 161 33.91 12.97 7.56
C ILE A 161 35.10 12.75 8.51
N LYS A 162 35.48 11.51 8.81
CA LYS A 162 36.64 11.21 9.67
C LYS A 162 37.95 11.79 9.11
N GLU A 163 38.18 11.69 7.80
CA GLU A 163 39.36 12.28 7.15
C GLU A 163 39.37 13.80 7.24
N SER A 164 38.20 14.42 7.03
CA SER A 164 38.04 15.87 7.16
C SER A 164 38.36 16.34 8.58
N ILE A 165 37.87 15.63 9.61
CA ILE A 165 38.15 15.93 11.03
C ILE A 165 39.65 15.86 11.32
N LYS A 166 40.33 14.78 10.93
CA LYS A 166 41.79 14.64 11.11
C LYS A 166 42.59 15.78 10.48
N THR A 167 42.11 16.30 9.35
CA THR A 167 42.76 17.42 8.65
C THR A 167 42.60 18.74 9.41
N VAL A 168 41.40 18.99 9.94
CA VAL A 168 41.11 20.18 10.78
C VAL A 168 41.94 20.15 12.07
N GLU A 169 42.02 19.01 12.76
CA GLU A 169 42.82 18.85 13.98
C GLU A 169 44.29 19.23 13.76
N LYS A 170 44.90 18.77 12.65
CA LYS A 170 46.27 19.15 12.27
C LYS A 170 46.44 20.65 12.04
N THR A 171 45.43 21.30 11.47
CA THR A 171 45.48 22.74 11.15
C THR A 171 45.30 23.60 12.41
N GLN A 172 44.60 23.12 13.43
CA GLN A 172 44.43 23.82 14.72
C GLN A 172 45.62 23.66 15.67
N THR A 173 46.43 22.62 15.49
CA THR A 173 47.64 22.36 16.29
C THR A 173 48.94 22.89 15.66
N SER A 174 48.85 23.51 14.48
CA SER A 174 49.94 24.20 13.78
C SER A 174 49.82 25.71 13.93
#